data_AF-A0A6J4V019-F1
#
_entry.id   AF-A0A6J4V019-F1
#
_cell.length_a   1.000
_cell.length_b   1.000
_cell.length_c   1.000
_cell.angle_alpha   90.00
_cell.angle_beta   90.00
_cell.angle_gamma   90.00
#
_symmetry.space_group_name_H-M   'P 1'
#
loop_
_entity.id
_entity.type
_entity.pdbx_description
1 polymer ?
#
loop_
_entity_poly.entity_id
_entity_poly.type
_entity_poly.pdbx_seq_one_letter_code
_entity_poly.pdbx_strand_id
1 'polypeptide(L)'
;MIWHLQADGRQTAVDTGALSTAAPNADDYVVLAETISKEPLGPFTRNGDDEWSNIVAWVHHGLVEAEEAGITQANAEEMARGQNPTAQRLLGATGEFGSRLRLDSRWMLNAVKAVGNYGEAFERNLGGSALKLQRGPNALWSRGGLMYAIPFR
;
A
#
# COMPACT_ATOMS: atom_id res chain seq x y z
N MET A 1 -7.17 18.90 -38.20
CA MET A 1 -8.42 18.71 -37.43
C MET A 1 -8.04 18.82 -35.96
N ILE A 2 -8.68 19.75 -35.25
CA ILE A 2 -8.18 20.38 -34.02
C ILE A 2 -8.31 19.44 -32.82
N TRP A 3 -7.20 19.31 -32.08
CA TRP A 3 -7.08 18.63 -30.80
C TRP A 3 -7.84 19.39 -29.72
N HIS A 4 -8.69 18.70 -28.96
CA HIS A 4 -9.18 19.15 -27.66
C HIS A 4 -9.53 17.91 -26.84
N LEU A 5 -8.62 17.46 -25.98
CA LEU A 5 -8.94 16.52 -24.91
C LEU A 5 -8.37 17.08 -23.61
N GLN A 6 -9.31 17.34 -22.71
CA GLN A 6 -9.10 17.95 -21.41
C GLN A 6 -8.35 17.00 -20.50
N ALA A 7 -7.51 17.60 -19.66
CA ALA A 7 -6.76 16.95 -18.61
C ALA A 7 -7.70 16.39 -17.52
N ASP A 8 -7.74 15.08 -17.35
CA ASP A 8 -8.22 14.46 -16.12
C ASP A 8 -7.24 13.41 -15.54
N GLY A 9 -5.93 13.58 -15.76
CA GLY A 9 -4.87 13.24 -14.77
C GLY A 9 -4.89 11.87 -14.07
N ARG A 10 -5.57 10.86 -14.59
CA ARG A 10 -5.64 9.52 -13.98
C ARG A 10 -4.60 8.63 -14.63
N GLN A 11 -3.34 8.83 -14.26
CA GLN A 11 -2.27 7.92 -14.64
C GLN A 11 -2.46 6.58 -13.92
N THR A 12 -2.97 5.59 -14.65
CA THR A 12 -2.79 4.17 -14.32
C THR A 12 -2.10 3.49 -15.48
N ALA A 13 -0.78 3.52 -15.48
CA ALA A 13 0.07 2.62 -16.25
C ALA A 13 1.46 2.57 -15.60
N VAL A 14 1.55 1.98 -14.40
CA VAL A 14 2.82 1.79 -13.67
C VAL A 14 3.85 1.14 -14.60
N ASP A 15 3.41 0.17 -15.40
CA ASP A 15 4.25 -0.56 -16.35
C ASP A 15 4.81 0.35 -17.45
N THR A 16 4.01 1.29 -17.96
CA THR A 16 4.49 2.25 -18.99
C THR A 16 5.44 3.28 -18.39
N GLY A 17 5.20 3.72 -17.15
CA GLY A 17 6.13 4.60 -16.42
C GLY A 17 7.46 3.92 -16.07
N ALA A 18 7.44 2.63 -15.75
CA ALA A 18 8.65 1.84 -15.52
C ALA A 18 9.47 1.68 -16.81
N LEU A 19 8.80 1.46 -17.95
CA LEU A 19 9.46 1.37 -19.25
C LEU A 19 10.08 2.70 -19.69
N SER A 20 9.40 3.83 -19.48
CA SER A 20 9.95 5.14 -19.85
C SER A 20 11.16 5.53 -18.99
N THR A 21 11.09 5.29 -17.67
CA THR A 21 12.22 5.57 -16.75
C THR A 21 13.42 4.64 -16.95
N ALA A 22 13.21 3.45 -17.52
CA ALA A 22 14.28 2.52 -17.87
C ALA A 22 14.87 2.77 -19.28
N ALA A 23 14.27 3.64 -20.09
CA ALA A 23 14.76 3.95 -21.42
C ALA A 23 16.03 4.83 -21.37
N PRO A 24 16.88 4.81 -22.42
CA PRO A 24 18.11 5.62 -22.47
C PRO A 24 17.86 7.12 -22.23
N ASN A 25 16.74 7.64 -22.74
CA ASN A 25 16.27 9.01 -22.53
C ASN A 25 14.78 8.97 -22.15
N ALA A 26 14.46 9.08 -20.87
CA ALA A 26 13.07 9.03 -20.41
C ALA A 26 12.20 10.18 -20.96
N ASP A 27 12.80 11.34 -21.23
CA ASP A 27 12.12 12.55 -21.73
C ASP A 27 11.56 12.39 -23.15
N ASP A 28 12.01 11.37 -23.90
CA ASP A 28 11.51 11.07 -25.24
C ASP A 28 10.16 10.34 -25.22
N TYR A 29 9.66 9.93 -24.04
CA TYR A 29 8.47 9.10 -23.88
C TYR A 29 7.36 9.84 -23.11
N VAL A 30 6.13 9.72 -23.60
CA VAL A 30 4.93 10.22 -22.93
C VAL A 30 3.96 9.10 -22.61
N VAL A 31 3.43 9.10 -21.39
CA VAL A 31 2.31 8.24 -20.99
C VAL A 31 1.01 8.91 -21.43
N LEU A 32 0.22 8.24 -22.27
CA LEU A 32 -1.07 8.75 -22.72
C LEU A 32 -2.09 8.80 -21.57
N ALA A 33 -3.06 9.70 -21.67
CA ALA A 33 -4.06 9.91 -20.62
C ALA A 33 -5.12 8.79 -20.56
N GLU A 34 -5.40 8.11 -21.68
CA GLU A 34 -6.40 7.07 -21.71
C GLU A 34 -5.95 5.80 -20.97
N THR A 35 -6.78 5.37 -20.03
CA THR A 35 -6.70 4.05 -19.41
C THR A 35 -7.66 3.11 -20.12
N ILE A 36 -7.15 1.99 -20.65
CA ILE A 36 -7.93 1.03 -21.46
C ILE A 36 -8.23 -0.29 -20.74
N SER A 37 -7.68 -0.49 -19.54
CA SER A 37 -7.74 -1.77 -18.80
C SER A 37 -7.93 -1.55 -17.30
N LYS A 38 -8.37 -2.59 -16.59
CA LYS A 38 -8.42 -2.64 -15.12
C LYS A 38 -7.37 -3.63 -14.65
N GLU A 39 -6.34 -3.12 -13.96
CA GLU A 39 -5.18 -3.92 -13.55
C GLU A 39 -4.96 -3.83 -12.03
N PRO A 40 -5.83 -4.45 -11.21
CA PRO A 40 -5.69 -4.45 -9.75
C PRO A 40 -4.54 -5.38 -9.35
N LEU A 41 -3.35 -4.81 -9.15
CA LEU A 41 -2.19 -5.55 -8.66
C LEU A 41 -2.31 -5.78 -7.15
N GLY A 42 -2.60 -7.02 -6.78
CA GLY A 42 -2.64 -7.48 -5.41
C GLY A 42 -1.66 -8.63 -5.18
N PRO A 43 -1.43 -9.00 -3.91
CA PRO A 43 -0.67 -10.21 -3.62
C PRO A 43 -1.42 -11.46 -4.11
N PHE A 44 -0.69 -12.41 -4.70
CA PHE A 44 -1.21 -13.71 -5.10
C PHE A 44 -0.42 -14.83 -4.45
N THR A 45 -1.13 -15.88 -4.06
CA THR A 45 -0.58 -17.08 -3.42
C THR A 45 -1.03 -18.33 -4.16
N ARG A 46 -0.39 -19.47 -3.86
CA ARG A 46 -0.83 -20.75 -4.41
C ARG A 46 -2.15 -21.19 -3.80
N ASN A 47 -2.95 -21.91 -4.57
CA ASN A 47 -4.18 -22.53 -4.06
C ASN A 47 -3.87 -23.64 -3.04
N GLY A 48 -4.79 -23.82 -2.08
CA GLY A 48 -4.73 -24.91 -1.10
C GLY A 48 -3.81 -24.65 0.10
N ASP A 49 -3.32 -23.42 0.25
CA ASP A 49 -2.55 -22.97 1.42
C ASP A 49 -3.23 -21.73 2.03
N ASP A 50 -4.32 -21.99 2.76
CA ASP A 50 -5.16 -20.94 3.34
C ASP A 50 -4.42 -20.18 4.45
N GLU A 51 -3.56 -20.87 5.20
CA GLU A 51 -2.73 -20.25 6.25
C GLU A 51 -1.80 -19.20 5.63
N TRP A 52 -1.06 -19.56 4.59
CA TRP A 52 -0.18 -18.62 3.90
C TRP A 52 -0.95 -17.48 3.25
N SER A 53 -2.07 -17.79 2.60
CA SER A 53 -2.93 -16.80 1.94
C SER A 53 -3.48 -15.79 2.95
N ASN A 54 -3.91 -16.25 4.13
CA ASN A 54 -4.36 -15.40 5.21
C ASN A 54 -3.22 -14.50 5.72
N ILE A 55 -2.03 -15.04 5.98
CA ILE A 55 -0.88 -14.25 6.41
C ILE A 55 -0.60 -13.11 5.42
N VAL A 56 -0.51 -13.42 4.13
CA VAL A 56 -0.21 -12.43 3.09
C VAL A 56 -1.30 -11.36 3.00
N ALA A 57 -2.57 -11.76 3.02
CA ALA A 57 -3.70 -10.81 2.99
C ALA A 57 -3.71 -9.89 4.22
N TRP A 58 -3.46 -10.43 5.40
CA TRP A 58 -3.46 -9.65 6.64
C TRP A 58 -2.25 -8.75 6.78
N VAL A 59 -1.07 -9.13 6.27
CA VAL A 59 0.06 -8.21 6.14
C VAL A 59 -0.35 -7.00 5.30
N HIS A 60 -0.96 -7.22 4.14
CA HIS A 60 -1.41 -6.11 3.28
C HIS A 60 -2.42 -5.19 4.00
N HIS A 61 -3.48 -5.75 4.59
CA HIS A 61 -4.46 -4.95 5.33
C HIS A 61 -3.84 -4.21 6.52
N GLY A 62 -2.93 -4.85 7.25
CA GLY A 62 -2.27 -4.24 8.40
C GLY A 62 -1.39 -3.05 8.01
N LEU A 63 -0.72 -3.11 6.86
CA LEU A 63 0.06 -1.98 6.34
C LEU A 63 -0.82 -0.81 5.90
N VAL A 64 -2.02 -1.09 5.37
CA VAL A 64 -3.01 -0.06 5.03
C VAL A 64 -3.62 0.55 6.30
N GLU A 65 -4.03 -0.27 7.28
CA GLU A 65 -4.56 0.22 8.56
C GLU A 65 -3.52 1.04 9.34
N ALA A 66 -2.25 0.66 9.26
CA ALA A 66 -1.16 1.44 9.83
C ALA A 66 -1.08 2.85 9.22
N GLU A 67 -1.25 2.98 7.90
CA GLU A 67 -1.31 4.30 7.24
C GLU A 67 -2.55 5.08 7.70
N GLU A 68 -3.72 4.44 7.74
CA GLU A 68 -4.97 5.06 8.20
C GLU A 68 -4.86 5.57 9.64
N ALA A 69 -4.18 4.83 10.51
CA ALA A 69 -3.96 5.17 11.92
C ALA A 69 -2.78 6.13 12.16
N GLY A 70 -2.07 6.56 11.11
CA GLY A 70 -0.88 7.42 11.23
C GLY A 70 0.34 6.74 11.88
N ILE A 71 0.37 5.40 11.86
CA ILE A 71 1.49 4.60 12.34
C ILE A 71 2.53 4.49 11.23
N THR A 72 3.76 4.88 11.51
CA THR A 72 4.89 4.86 10.58
C THR A 72 5.99 3.94 11.08
N GLN A 73 6.97 3.64 10.23
CA GLN A 73 8.17 2.92 10.63
C GLN A 73 8.85 3.59 11.85
N ALA A 74 8.84 4.92 11.89
CA ALA A 74 9.50 5.71 12.92
C ALA A 74 8.78 5.71 14.28
N ASN A 75 7.44 5.66 14.30
CA ASN A 75 6.66 5.79 15.53
C ASN A 75 6.03 4.47 16.02
N ALA A 76 6.15 3.36 15.30
CA ALA A 76 5.41 2.13 15.61
C ALA A 76 5.65 1.60 17.04
N GLU A 77 6.88 1.63 17.55
CA GLU A 77 7.17 1.19 18.94
C GLU A 77 6.58 2.13 20.00
N GLU A 78 6.44 3.42 19.70
CA GLU A 78 5.78 4.37 20.58
C GLU A 78 4.27 4.12 20.56
N MET A 79 3.68 4.00 19.37
CA MET A 79 2.26 3.75 19.19
C MET A 79 1.80 2.43 19.83
N ALA A 80 2.65 1.38 19.80
CA ALA A 80 2.38 0.12 20.48
C ALA A 80 2.32 0.25 22.01
N ARG A 81 3.06 1.20 22.59
CA ARG A 81 3.11 1.46 24.05
C ARG A 81 2.18 2.59 24.50
N GLY A 82 1.60 3.32 23.56
CA GLY A 82 0.67 4.44 23.81
C GLY A 82 -0.69 3.96 24.31
N GLN A 83 -1.70 4.84 24.27
CA GLN A 83 -3.05 4.56 24.80
C GLN A 83 -4.10 4.31 23.72
N ASN A 84 -3.76 4.42 22.44
CA ASN A 84 -4.72 4.20 21.35
C ASN A 84 -5.01 2.69 21.21
N PRO A 85 -6.25 2.23 21.51
CA PRO A 85 -6.56 0.79 21.49
C PRO A 85 -6.46 0.17 20.10
N THR A 86 -6.76 0.93 19.04
CA THR A 86 -6.62 0.47 17.65
C THR A 86 -5.16 0.20 17.33
N ALA A 87 -4.27 1.14 17.66
CA ALA A 87 -2.83 0.97 17.44
C ALA A 87 -2.26 -0.19 18.27
N GLN A 88 -2.65 -0.29 19.55
CA GLN A 88 -2.22 -1.39 20.42
C GLN A 88 -2.63 -2.76 19.88
N ARG A 89 -3.85 -2.89 19.36
CA ARG A 89 -4.34 -4.16 18.81
C ARG A 89 -3.66 -4.51 17.49
N LEU A 90 -3.53 -3.54 16.59
CA LEU A 90 -2.83 -3.73 15.32
C LEU A 90 -1.37 -4.15 15.53
N LEU A 91 -0.68 -3.52 16.48
CA LEU A 91 0.75 -3.72 16.73
C LEU A 91 1.06 -4.85 17.73
N GLY A 92 0.04 -5.57 18.21
CA GLY A 92 0.23 -6.75 19.04
C GLY A 92 0.49 -6.50 20.52
N ALA A 93 0.23 -5.29 21.02
CA ALA A 93 0.29 -4.98 22.45
C ALA A 93 -0.94 -5.51 23.21
N THR A 94 -2.06 -5.70 22.52
CA THR A 94 -3.28 -6.33 23.05
C THR A 94 -3.92 -7.26 22.03
N GLY A 95 -4.73 -8.20 22.51
CA GLY A 95 -5.47 -9.14 21.65
C GLY A 95 -4.62 -10.31 21.15
N GLU A 96 -5.28 -11.21 20.42
CA GLU A 96 -4.75 -12.53 20.03
C GLU A 96 -4.76 -12.71 18.50
N PHE A 97 -4.50 -11.63 17.75
CA PHE A 97 -4.60 -11.68 16.30
C PHE A 97 -3.49 -12.53 15.67
N GLY A 98 -2.25 -12.37 16.15
CA GLY A 98 -1.10 -13.14 15.67
C GLY A 98 -1.28 -14.66 15.86
N SER A 99 -1.81 -15.09 17.01
CA SER A 99 -2.00 -16.52 17.30
C SER A 99 -3.03 -17.18 16.37
N ARG A 100 -4.06 -16.43 15.90
CA ARG A 100 -4.99 -16.90 14.85
C ARG A 100 -4.30 -17.15 13.50
N LEU A 101 -3.18 -16.49 13.24
CA LEU A 101 -2.32 -16.66 12.07
C LEU A 101 -1.09 -17.53 12.35
N ARG A 102 -0.96 -18.11 13.55
CA ARG A 102 0.23 -18.86 14.01
C ARG A 102 1.52 -18.04 13.98
N LEU A 103 1.40 -16.73 14.15
CA LEU A 103 2.50 -15.78 14.27
C LEU A 103 2.64 -15.28 15.71
N ASP A 104 3.80 -14.71 16.04
CA ASP A 104 3.99 -13.99 17.30
C ASP A 104 3.06 -12.77 17.37
N SER A 105 2.73 -12.29 18.58
CA SER A 105 1.79 -11.17 18.72
C SER A 105 2.29 -9.90 18.03
N ARG A 106 3.60 -9.67 17.97
CA ARG A 106 4.25 -8.46 17.43
C ARG A 106 4.49 -8.53 15.91
N TRP A 107 3.94 -9.52 15.21
CA TRP A 107 4.18 -9.73 13.76
C TRP A 107 3.92 -8.48 12.91
N MET A 108 2.84 -7.73 13.17
CA MET A 108 2.56 -6.48 12.44
C MET A 108 3.48 -5.33 12.83
N LEU A 109 3.86 -5.23 14.11
CA LEU A 109 4.88 -4.27 14.51
C LEU A 109 6.20 -4.54 13.79
N ASN A 110 6.58 -5.82 13.67
CA ASN A 110 7.77 -6.22 12.91
C ASN A 110 7.63 -5.88 11.42
N ALA A 111 6.46 -6.12 10.81
CA ALA A 111 6.20 -5.76 9.42
C ALA A 111 6.32 -4.24 9.17
N VAL A 112 5.65 -3.41 9.99
CA VAL A 112 5.75 -1.94 9.88
C VAL A 112 7.18 -1.47 10.11
N LYS A 113 7.91 -2.04 11.08
CA LYS A 113 9.32 -1.69 11.30
C LYS A 113 10.23 -2.11 10.15
N ALA A 114 9.89 -3.17 9.42
CA ALA A 114 10.70 -3.64 8.30
C ALA A 114 10.52 -2.77 7.05
N VAL A 115 9.27 -2.39 6.72
CA VAL A 115 8.96 -1.76 5.41
C VAL A 115 8.23 -0.42 5.48
N GLY A 116 7.81 0.02 6.67
CA GLY A 116 6.88 1.13 6.87
C GLY A 116 5.43 0.73 6.58
N ASN A 117 4.50 1.66 6.74
CA ASN A 117 3.11 1.48 6.32
C ASN A 117 2.96 1.51 4.78
N TYR A 118 1.72 1.32 4.29
CA TYR A 118 1.44 1.31 2.84
C TYR A 118 1.87 2.61 2.15
N GLY A 119 1.56 3.76 2.75
CA GLY A 119 1.95 5.07 2.23
C GLY A 119 3.47 5.25 2.16
N GLU A 120 4.21 4.85 3.18
CA GLU A 120 5.69 4.91 3.19
C GLU A 120 6.29 4.02 2.10
N ALA A 121 5.72 2.83 1.88
CA ALA A 121 6.13 1.94 0.81
C ALA A 121 5.80 2.54 -0.58
N PHE A 122 4.63 3.16 -0.74
CA PHE A 122 4.25 3.83 -1.98
C PHE A 122 5.17 5.00 -2.29
N GLU A 123 5.38 5.91 -1.33
CA GLU A 123 6.20 7.10 -1.54
C GLU A 123 7.65 6.74 -1.84
N ARG A 124 8.23 5.77 -1.13
CA ARG A 124 9.62 5.35 -1.38
C ARG A 124 9.83 4.78 -2.78
N ASN A 125 8.88 4.03 -3.32
CA ASN A 125 9.08 3.26 -4.55
C ASN A 125 8.42 3.89 -5.78
N LEU A 126 7.34 4.65 -5.61
CA LEU A 126 6.51 5.16 -6.71
C LEU A 126 6.35 6.69 -6.66
N GLY A 127 5.91 7.24 -5.53
CA GLY A 127 5.57 8.67 -5.42
C GLY A 127 6.78 9.60 -5.39
N GLY A 128 7.80 9.26 -4.60
CA GLY A 128 9.07 9.97 -4.47
C GLY A 128 10.18 9.43 -5.37
N SER A 129 9.92 8.38 -6.15
CA SER A 129 10.90 7.84 -7.11
C SER A 129 10.90 8.64 -8.41
N ALA A 130 11.76 8.25 -9.36
CA ALA A 130 11.77 8.85 -10.70
C ALA A 130 10.42 8.73 -11.44
N LEU A 131 9.57 7.78 -11.03
CA LEU A 131 8.23 7.58 -11.59
C LEU A 131 7.25 8.70 -11.22
N LYS A 132 7.43 9.31 -10.05
CA LYS A 132 6.61 10.43 -9.53
C LYS A 132 5.09 10.16 -9.60
N LEU A 133 4.68 8.93 -9.34
CA LEU A 133 3.27 8.55 -9.47
C LEU A 133 2.43 9.18 -8.37
N GLN A 134 1.28 9.73 -8.74
CA GLN A 134 0.29 10.16 -7.77
C GLN A 134 -0.45 8.95 -7.19
N ARG A 135 -0.95 9.08 -5.95
CA ARG A 135 -1.69 8.01 -5.27
C ARG A 135 -2.91 7.53 -6.06
N GLY A 136 -3.72 8.45 -6.60
CA GLY A 136 -4.91 8.09 -7.39
C GLY A 136 -5.80 7.04 -6.69
N PRO A 137 -6.19 5.95 -7.36
CA PRO A 137 -6.93 4.84 -6.74
C PRO A 137 -6.21 4.18 -5.55
N ASN A 138 -4.88 4.26 -5.48
CA ASN A 138 -4.08 3.75 -4.37
C ASN A 138 -4.10 4.67 -3.13
N ALA A 139 -4.82 5.80 -3.16
CA ALA A 139 -5.07 6.58 -1.95
C ALA A 139 -5.94 5.80 -0.96
N LEU A 140 -5.87 6.18 0.32
CA LEU A 140 -6.81 5.69 1.34
C LEU A 140 -8.25 6.00 0.91
N TRP A 141 -9.17 5.10 1.26
CA TRP A 141 -10.60 5.28 1.00
C TRP A 141 -11.14 6.60 1.58
N SER A 142 -10.67 6.97 2.77
CA SER A 142 -11.01 8.23 3.45
C SER A 142 -10.44 9.48 2.77
N ARG A 143 -9.58 9.30 1.77
CA ARG A 143 -8.97 10.35 0.94
C ARG A 143 -9.36 10.20 -0.54
N GLY A 144 -10.46 9.52 -0.84
CA GLY A 144 -11.00 9.39 -2.19
C GLY A 144 -10.37 8.31 -3.06
N GLY A 145 -9.53 7.43 -2.49
CA GLY A 145 -9.02 6.24 -3.17
C GLY A 145 -9.81 4.96 -2.85
N LEU A 146 -9.17 3.82 -3.11
CA LEU A 146 -9.78 2.48 -2.97
C LEU A 146 -9.08 1.61 -1.92
N MET A 147 -7.97 2.08 -1.33
CA MET A 147 -7.28 1.33 -0.29
C MET A 147 -8.08 1.36 1.00
N TYR A 148 -8.61 0.21 1.37
CA TYR A 148 -9.45 0.00 2.55
C TYR A 148 -8.94 -1.21 3.34
N ALA A 149 -8.55 -1.00 4.59
CA ALA A 149 -8.18 -2.09 5.46
C ALA A 149 -9.42 -2.78 6.07
N ILE A 150 -9.45 -4.11 6.04
CA ILE A 150 -10.41 -4.85 6.87
C ILE A 150 -10.00 -4.64 8.34
N PRO A 151 -10.93 -4.20 9.23
CA PRO A 151 -10.58 -3.81 10.58
C PRO A 151 -9.97 -4.95 11.41
N PHE A 152 -8.85 -4.67 12.07
CA PHE A 152 -8.26 -5.59 13.05
C PHE A 152 -9.08 -5.57 14.35
N ARG A 153 -9.96 -6.58 14.55
CA ARG A 153 -10.82 -6.72 15.74
C ARG A 153 -10.74 -8.10 16.38
#